data_AF-A0A7L4FMF9-F1
#
_entry.id   AF-A0A7L4FMF9-F1
#
_cell.length_a   1.000
_cell.length_b   1.000
_cell.length_c   1.000
_cell.angle_alpha   90.00
_cell.angle_beta   90.00
_cell.angle_gamma   90.00
#
_symmetry.space_group_name_H-M   'P 1'
#
loop_
_entity.id
_entity.type
_entity.pdbx_description
1 polymer ?
#
loop_
_entity_poly.entity_id
_entity_poly.type
_entity_poly.pdbx_seq_one_letter_code
_entity_poly.pdbx_strand_id
1 'polypeptide(L)'
;DIQHTEKFLIKPESRVAQLNTSQWPLLLKNFDKLNVMTAHYTPLPSGANPLKREISDYVRSGFINLDKPSNPSSHEVVAWIRRILRVEKTGHSGTLDPKVTGCLIVCIERATRLVKSQQSAGKEYVGIVRLHNAIESEAQLARAIETLTGALFQRPPLIAAVKRQLRVRTIYESKLVEYDPERRLGIFWVSCEAGTYIRTLCVHLGLLLGVGGQMQELRRVRSGILGEKDNMVTMHDVLDAQWQYDNNKDDSYLRRVILPLEKLLTSHKRIVMKDSAVNAICYGAKILLPGVLRYEDGIELNQEIVVITTKGEAICLAIALMTTAVISTCDHGIVAKIKRVIMERDTYPRKWGLGPKASQKKMMIQKGLLDKHGKPNEKTPDSWKEDYVDYRDASKKEAAAVPRAVSETERAPKRKRESESESEEAVTPPSPATPPPEEPNKKEKKKKKKEKKAKEAAESGGEQIEVV
;
A
#
# COMPACT_ATOMS: atom_id res chain seq x y z
N ASP A 1 -18.17 -55.90 -3.02
CA ASP A 1 -17.34 -56.42 -1.91
C ASP A 1 -17.03 -55.45 -0.78
N ILE A 2 -16.76 -54.16 -1.01
CA ILE A 2 -16.57 -53.15 0.07
C ILE A 2 -17.74 -53.11 1.09
N GLN A 3 -18.98 -53.38 0.64
CA GLN A 3 -20.17 -53.44 1.50
C GLN A 3 -20.18 -54.60 2.52
N HIS A 4 -19.46 -55.69 2.25
CA HIS A 4 -19.44 -56.87 3.14
C HIS A 4 -18.19 -56.95 4.01
N THR A 5 -17.08 -56.33 3.60
CA THR A 5 -15.80 -56.37 4.34
C THR A 5 -15.62 -55.22 5.32
N GLU A 6 -16.20 -54.03 5.07
CA GLU A 6 -15.99 -52.87 5.94
C GLU A 6 -17.15 -52.67 6.92
N LYS A 7 -16.82 -52.58 8.21
CA LYS A 7 -17.75 -52.09 9.24
C LYS A 7 -17.78 -50.56 9.18
N PHE A 8 -18.81 -50.01 8.54
CA PHE A 8 -19.09 -48.57 8.50
C PHE A 8 -19.64 -48.07 9.85
N LEU A 9 -18.81 -48.15 10.89
CA LEU A 9 -19.12 -47.63 12.22
C LEU A 9 -18.24 -46.42 12.49
N ILE A 10 -18.85 -45.28 12.78
CA ILE A 10 -18.14 -44.12 13.31
C ILE A 10 -17.67 -44.49 14.71
N LYS A 11 -16.35 -44.62 14.91
CA LYS A 11 -15.78 -44.89 16.22
C LYS A 11 -16.00 -43.66 17.12
N PRO A 12 -16.37 -43.85 18.40
CA PRO A 12 -16.45 -42.74 19.34
C PRO A 12 -15.04 -42.17 19.57
N GLU A 13 -14.80 -40.96 19.06
CA GLU A 13 -13.57 -40.21 19.30
C GLU A 13 -13.84 -39.11 20.33
N SER A 14 -13.00 -39.03 21.36
CA SER A 14 -13.05 -37.97 22.38
C SER A 14 -12.51 -36.63 21.89
N ARG A 15 -11.94 -36.59 20.68
CA ARG A 15 -11.45 -35.37 20.05
C ARG A 15 -12.58 -34.71 19.24
N VAL A 16 -12.94 -33.49 19.63
CA VAL A 16 -13.70 -32.60 18.76
C VAL A 16 -12.90 -32.42 17.47
N ALA A 17 -13.50 -32.72 16.31
CA ALA A 17 -12.84 -32.57 15.02
C ALA A 17 -12.39 -31.11 14.82
N GLN A 18 -11.10 -30.84 15.01
CA GLN A 18 -10.51 -29.55 14.74
C GLN A 18 -10.17 -29.47 13.24
N LEU A 19 -10.75 -28.49 12.56
CA LEU A 19 -10.44 -28.21 11.17
C LEU A 19 -8.96 -27.80 11.06
N ASN A 20 -8.11 -28.66 10.50
CA ASN A 20 -6.70 -28.32 10.27
C ASN A 20 -6.59 -27.39 9.05
N THR A 21 -6.46 -26.09 9.29
CA THR A 21 -6.35 -25.10 8.22
C THR A 21 -4.90 -24.66 7.93
N SER A 22 -3.91 -25.41 8.42
CA SER A 22 -2.49 -25.06 8.22
C SER A 22 -2.05 -25.13 6.75
N GLN A 23 -2.74 -25.95 5.94
CA GLN A 23 -2.53 -26.10 4.50
C GLN A 23 -3.42 -25.19 3.64
N TRP A 24 -4.27 -24.37 4.27
CA TRP A 24 -5.12 -23.44 3.51
C TRP A 24 -4.28 -22.34 2.87
N PRO A 25 -4.66 -21.88 1.67
CA PRO A 25 -3.83 -20.99 0.88
C PRO A 25 -3.87 -19.55 1.42
N LEU A 26 -2.77 -18.82 1.20
CA LEU A 26 -2.70 -17.36 1.32
C LEU A 26 -3.17 -16.86 2.70
N LEU A 27 -4.11 -15.91 2.72
CA LEU A 27 -4.62 -15.26 3.92
C LEU A 27 -5.53 -16.17 4.77
N LEU A 28 -5.93 -17.33 4.25
CA LEU A 28 -6.71 -18.33 4.98
C LEU A 28 -5.85 -19.39 5.68
N LYS A 29 -4.53 -19.34 5.53
CA LYS A 29 -3.60 -20.24 6.24
C LYS A 29 -3.74 -20.09 7.75
N ASN A 30 -3.87 -21.18 8.52
CA ASN A 30 -4.06 -21.12 9.97
C ASN A 30 -5.27 -20.27 10.40
N PHE A 31 -6.37 -20.34 9.65
CA PHE A 31 -7.63 -19.67 9.98
C PHE A 31 -8.23 -20.13 11.32
N ASP A 32 -8.00 -21.39 11.71
CA ASP A 32 -8.44 -21.96 12.99
C ASP A 32 -7.79 -21.28 14.21
N LYS A 33 -6.60 -20.68 14.04
CA LYS A 33 -5.89 -19.96 15.10
C LYS A 33 -6.41 -18.55 15.37
N LEU A 34 -7.36 -18.07 14.57
CA LEU A 34 -7.95 -16.75 14.76
C LEU A 34 -8.97 -16.76 15.90
N ASN A 35 -8.92 -15.72 16.73
CA ASN A 35 -9.90 -15.50 17.78
C ASN A 35 -11.29 -15.27 17.17
N VAL A 36 -12.32 -15.87 17.76
CA VAL A 36 -13.70 -15.82 17.28
C VAL A 36 -14.48 -14.75 18.03
N MET A 37 -14.88 -13.66 17.36
CA MET A 37 -15.86 -12.72 17.93
C MET A 37 -17.28 -13.29 17.83
N THR A 38 -17.60 -13.87 16.67
CA THR A 38 -18.90 -14.48 16.44
C THR A 38 -18.79 -15.56 15.38
N ALA A 39 -19.44 -16.71 15.63
CA ALA A 39 -19.53 -17.79 14.66
C ALA A 39 -20.66 -17.58 13.65
N HIS A 40 -21.61 -16.68 13.95
CA HIS A 40 -22.84 -16.52 13.18
C HIS A 40 -22.71 -15.40 12.14
N TYR A 41 -22.87 -15.78 10.88
CA TYR A 41 -23.01 -14.85 9.76
C TYR A 41 -23.79 -15.51 8.63
N THR A 42 -24.39 -14.69 7.76
CA THR A 42 -25.05 -15.17 6.55
C THR A 42 -24.06 -15.03 5.38
N PRO A 43 -23.52 -16.14 4.84
CA PRO A 43 -22.62 -16.08 3.69
C PRO A 43 -23.36 -15.54 2.48
N LEU A 44 -22.69 -14.70 1.69
CA LEU A 44 -23.21 -14.20 0.42
C LEU A 44 -22.51 -14.92 -0.74
N PRO A 45 -23.22 -15.23 -1.84
CA PRO A 45 -22.63 -15.90 -3.00
C PRO A 45 -21.65 -15.01 -3.79
N SER A 46 -21.53 -13.73 -3.43
CA SER A 46 -20.68 -12.75 -4.09
C SER A 46 -19.19 -12.92 -3.76
N GLY A 47 -18.31 -12.54 -4.69
CA GLY A 47 -16.87 -12.70 -4.55
C GLY A 47 -16.42 -14.15 -4.75
N ALA A 48 -15.11 -14.38 -4.70
CA ALA A 48 -14.52 -15.70 -4.91
C ALA A 48 -13.23 -15.86 -4.10
N ASN A 49 -12.91 -17.10 -3.73
CA ASN A 49 -11.59 -17.38 -3.16
C ASN A 49 -10.51 -16.93 -4.16
N PRO A 50 -9.40 -16.28 -3.73
CA PRO A 50 -8.39 -15.75 -4.63
C PRO A 50 -7.85 -16.73 -5.69
N LEU A 51 -7.71 -18.02 -5.34
CA LEU A 51 -7.22 -19.04 -6.27
C LEU A 51 -8.30 -19.56 -7.24
N LYS A 52 -9.59 -19.38 -6.88
CA LYS A 52 -10.74 -19.83 -7.67
C LYS A 52 -11.41 -18.69 -8.43
N ARG A 53 -10.75 -17.53 -8.57
CA ARG A 53 -11.25 -16.44 -9.42
C ARG A 53 -11.27 -16.90 -10.88
N GLU A 54 -12.28 -16.43 -11.60
CA GLU A 54 -12.31 -16.45 -13.06
C GLU A 54 -11.03 -15.82 -13.61
N ILE A 55 -10.51 -16.35 -14.71
CA ILE A 55 -9.16 -15.99 -15.18
C ILE A 55 -9.00 -14.48 -15.43
N SER A 56 -10.05 -13.83 -15.95
CA SER A 56 -10.05 -12.38 -16.15
C SER A 56 -9.89 -11.62 -14.82
N ASP A 57 -10.69 -11.93 -13.80
CA ASP A 57 -10.58 -11.30 -12.49
C ASP A 57 -9.29 -11.69 -11.74
N TYR A 58 -8.80 -12.91 -11.96
CA TYR A 58 -7.54 -13.40 -11.43
C TYR A 58 -6.36 -12.55 -11.92
N VAL A 59 -6.28 -12.30 -13.23
CA VAL A 59 -5.26 -11.43 -13.83
C VAL A 59 -5.39 -9.99 -13.32
N ARG A 60 -6.61 -9.43 -13.29
CA ARG A 60 -6.86 -8.06 -12.83
C ARG A 60 -6.58 -7.84 -11.35
N SER A 61 -6.62 -8.90 -10.55
CA SER A 61 -6.28 -8.89 -9.12
C SER A 61 -4.93 -9.54 -8.82
N GLY A 62 -4.08 -9.69 -9.85
CA GLY A 62 -2.81 -10.38 -9.77
C GLY A 62 -1.58 -9.48 -9.72
N PHE A 63 -0.45 -10.10 -9.42
CA PHE A 63 0.87 -9.52 -9.61
C PHE A 63 1.84 -10.62 -10.10
N ILE A 64 2.98 -10.19 -10.64
CA ILE A 64 4.05 -11.07 -11.12
C ILE A 64 5.30 -10.81 -10.29
N ASN A 65 5.95 -11.87 -9.78
CA ASN A 65 7.29 -11.79 -9.24
C ASN A 65 8.29 -11.95 -10.39
N LEU A 66 8.68 -10.84 -11.03
CA LEU A 66 9.46 -10.90 -12.25
C LEU A 66 10.96 -10.93 -11.96
N ASP A 67 11.71 -11.77 -12.66
CA ASP A 67 13.16 -11.60 -12.81
C ASP A 67 13.41 -10.58 -13.92
N LYS A 68 13.66 -9.33 -13.52
CA LYS A 68 13.92 -8.25 -14.48
C LYS A 68 15.25 -8.55 -15.20
N PRO A 69 15.28 -8.54 -16.55
CA PRO A 69 16.53 -8.68 -17.28
C PRO A 69 17.42 -7.44 -17.13
N SER A 70 18.71 -7.60 -17.36
CA SER A 70 19.64 -6.48 -17.47
C SER A 70 19.42 -5.73 -18.78
N ASN A 71 19.65 -4.41 -18.75
CA ASN A 71 19.53 -3.42 -19.82
C ASN A 71 18.25 -2.59 -19.86
N PRO A 72 17.02 -3.14 -20.00
CA PRO A 72 15.85 -2.29 -20.08
C PRO A 72 15.56 -1.64 -18.72
N SER A 73 15.01 -0.43 -18.74
CA SER A 73 14.53 0.21 -17.52
C SER A 73 13.35 -0.56 -16.94
N SER A 74 13.11 -0.40 -15.64
CA SER A 74 11.94 -1.02 -14.99
C SER A 74 10.61 -0.55 -15.61
N HIS A 75 10.55 0.68 -16.12
CA HIS A 75 9.34 1.23 -16.73
C HIS A 75 9.05 0.59 -18.10
N GLU A 76 10.08 0.36 -18.91
CA GLU A 76 9.94 -0.32 -20.22
C GLU A 76 9.46 -1.76 -20.03
N VAL A 77 10.07 -2.50 -19.09
CA VAL A 77 9.67 -3.87 -18.75
C VAL A 77 8.19 -3.94 -18.35
N VAL A 78 7.76 -3.03 -17.47
CA VAL A 78 6.37 -2.96 -17.00
C VAL A 78 5.40 -2.55 -18.12
N ALA A 79 5.84 -1.73 -19.08
CA ALA A 79 5.07 -1.37 -20.26
C ALA A 79 4.93 -2.54 -21.24
N TRP A 80 5.97 -3.36 -21.42
CA TRP A 80 5.88 -4.59 -22.22
C TRP A 80 4.95 -5.61 -21.59
N ILE A 81 5.02 -5.84 -20.27
CA ILE A 81 4.07 -6.73 -19.57
C ILE A 81 2.63 -6.25 -19.74
N ARG A 82 2.40 -4.94 -19.62
CA ARG A 82 1.07 -4.35 -19.87
C ARG A 82 0.56 -4.68 -21.28
N ARG A 83 1.43 -4.59 -22.29
CA ARG A 83 1.11 -4.88 -23.69
C ARG A 83 0.85 -6.36 -23.92
N ILE A 84 1.70 -7.24 -23.38
CA ILE A 84 1.55 -8.69 -23.48
C ILE A 84 0.19 -9.11 -22.91
N LEU A 85 -0.10 -8.73 -21.66
CA LEU A 85 -1.33 -9.13 -20.97
C LEU A 85 -2.58 -8.36 -21.42
N ARG A 86 -2.41 -7.32 -22.27
CA ARG A 86 -3.50 -6.43 -22.75
C ARG A 86 -4.34 -5.84 -21.61
N VAL A 87 -3.68 -5.41 -20.56
CA VAL A 87 -4.30 -4.82 -19.36
C VAL A 87 -4.20 -3.31 -19.35
N GLU A 88 -5.13 -2.64 -18.65
CA GLU A 88 -5.19 -1.18 -18.66
C GLU A 88 -4.06 -0.53 -17.88
N LYS A 89 -3.64 -1.15 -16.77
CA LYS A 89 -2.72 -0.54 -15.82
C LYS A 89 -1.78 -1.55 -15.19
N THR A 90 -0.52 -1.19 -15.10
CA THR A 90 0.51 -1.93 -14.37
C THR A 90 1.34 -0.96 -13.51
N GLY A 91 2.03 -1.49 -12.50
CA GLY A 91 2.97 -0.73 -11.66
C GLY A 91 3.93 -1.67 -10.95
N HIS A 92 5.00 -1.16 -10.33
CA HIS A 92 6.06 -2.01 -9.77
C HIS A 92 6.57 -1.62 -8.38
N SER A 93 7.15 -2.58 -7.65
CA SER A 93 7.61 -2.46 -6.25
C SER A 93 8.85 -1.60 -6.00
N GLY A 94 9.27 -0.81 -6.97
CA GLY A 94 10.45 0.06 -6.87
C GLY A 94 11.42 -0.16 -8.02
N THR A 95 11.90 0.96 -8.55
CA THR A 95 12.75 1.01 -9.75
C THR A 95 14.07 0.32 -9.51
N LEU A 96 14.39 -0.65 -10.37
CA LEU A 96 15.74 -1.15 -10.57
C LEU A 96 16.38 -0.33 -11.70
N ASP A 97 17.64 0.06 -11.50
CA ASP A 97 18.45 0.68 -12.54
C ASP A 97 18.54 -0.25 -13.78
N PRO A 98 18.75 0.30 -14.98
CA PRO A 98 18.77 -0.48 -16.23
C PRO A 98 19.59 -1.78 -16.17
N LYS A 99 20.82 -1.70 -15.64
CA LYS A 99 21.75 -2.85 -15.54
C LYS A 99 21.46 -3.83 -14.40
N VAL A 100 20.49 -3.52 -13.54
CA VAL A 100 20.20 -4.30 -12.32
C VAL A 100 19.15 -5.36 -12.63
N THR A 101 19.40 -6.59 -12.21
CA THR A 101 18.52 -7.75 -12.43
C THR A 101 17.76 -8.15 -11.16
N GLY A 102 16.90 -9.17 -11.28
CA GLY A 102 16.26 -9.80 -10.14
C GLY A 102 14.85 -9.27 -9.86
N CYS A 103 14.43 -9.45 -8.62
CA CYS A 103 13.05 -9.33 -8.17
C CYS A 103 12.44 -7.97 -8.48
N LEU A 104 11.48 -7.92 -9.41
CA LEU A 104 10.63 -6.78 -9.69
C LEU A 104 9.17 -7.23 -9.58
N ILE A 105 8.49 -6.86 -8.50
CA ILE A 105 7.07 -7.20 -8.35
C ILE A 105 6.28 -6.26 -9.27
N VAL A 106 5.61 -6.82 -10.27
CA VAL A 106 4.76 -6.09 -11.22
C VAL A 106 3.30 -6.34 -10.85
N CYS A 107 2.64 -5.32 -10.32
CA CYS A 107 1.23 -5.34 -9.97
C CYS A 107 0.36 -5.03 -11.18
N ILE A 108 -0.72 -5.79 -11.37
CA ILE A 108 -1.66 -5.65 -12.48
C ILE A 108 -2.96 -5.03 -11.96
N GLU A 109 -3.52 -4.07 -12.72
CA GLU A 109 -4.79 -3.38 -12.48
C GLU A 109 -5.11 -3.09 -11.00
N ARG A 110 -5.98 -3.89 -10.36
CA ARG A 110 -6.42 -3.67 -8.98
C ARG A 110 -5.27 -3.77 -8.00
N ALA A 111 -4.32 -4.68 -8.24
CA ALA A 111 -3.14 -4.85 -7.42
C ALA A 111 -2.23 -3.60 -7.44
N THR A 112 -2.35 -2.72 -8.45
CA THR A 112 -1.59 -1.45 -8.47
C THR A 112 -1.90 -0.55 -7.26
N ARG A 113 -3.02 -0.79 -6.57
CA ARG A 113 -3.36 -0.12 -5.30
C ARG A 113 -2.35 -0.41 -4.18
N LEU A 114 -1.59 -1.50 -4.28
CA LEU A 114 -0.58 -1.95 -3.31
C LEU A 114 0.85 -1.47 -3.63
N VAL A 115 1.10 -0.93 -4.83
CA VAL A 115 2.46 -0.54 -5.28
C VAL A 115 3.19 0.34 -4.27
N LYS A 116 2.50 1.32 -3.68
CA LYS A 116 3.10 2.21 -2.68
C LYS A 116 3.62 1.45 -1.44
N SER A 117 2.88 0.45 -0.96
CA SER A 117 3.33 -0.40 0.16
C SER A 117 4.56 -1.21 -0.23
N GLN A 118 4.57 -1.76 -1.45
CA GLN A 118 5.67 -2.58 -1.94
C GLN A 118 6.93 -1.76 -2.20
N GLN A 119 6.79 -0.49 -2.62
CA GLN A 119 7.90 0.45 -2.79
C GLN A 119 8.61 0.74 -1.46
N SER A 120 7.84 0.96 -0.39
CA SER A 120 8.36 1.25 0.95
C SER A 120 8.89 0.04 1.71
N ALA A 121 8.57 -1.19 1.28
CA ALA A 121 9.03 -2.40 1.95
C ALA A 121 10.56 -2.58 1.86
N GLY A 122 11.18 -3.24 2.84
CA GLY A 122 12.60 -3.58 2.84
C GLY A 122 13.03 -4.37 1.60
N LYS A 123 14.29 -4.22 1.19
CA LYS A 123 14.85 -4.83 -0.02
C LYS A 123 16.18 -5.52 0.31
N GLU A 124 16.46 -6.61 -0.39
CA GLU A 124 17.75 -7.31 -0.27
C GLU A 124 18.42 -7.43 -1.63
N TYR A 125 19.74 -7.31 -1.61
CA TYR A 125 20.56 -7.33 -2.82
C TYR A 125 21.77 -8.23 -2.63
N VAL A 126 22.24 -8.78 -3.75
CA VAL A 126 23.60 -9.27 -3.90
C VAL A 126 24.30 -8.31 -4.86
N GLY A 127 25.36 -7.68 -4.36
CA GLY A 127 26.13 -6.67 -5.08
C GLY A 127 27.56 -7.11 -5.29
N ILE A 128 28.15 -6.66 -6.40
CA ILE A 128 29.58 -6.81 -6.68
C ILE A 128 30.21 -5.43 -6.60
N VAL A 129 31.13 -5.23 -5.66
CA VAL A 129 31.97 -4.04 -5.58
C VAL A 129 33.28 -4.31 -6.30
N ARG A 130 33.70 -3.38 -7.17
CA ARG A 130 35.04 -3.35 -7.76
C ARG A 130 35.87 -2.30 -7.07
N LEU A 131 36.95 -2.71 -6.43
CA LEU A 131 37.92 -1.80 -5.81
C LEU A 131 38.90 -1.31 -6.87
N HIS A 132 39.33 -0.05 -6.76
CA HIS A 132 40.25 0.51 -7.77
C HIS A 132 41.69 0.03 -7.55
N ASN A 133 42.06 -0.34 -6.33
CA ASN A 133 43.35 -0.92 -5.99
C ASN A 133 43.20 -2.16 -5.08
N ALA A 134 44.28 -2.95 -4.97
CA ALA A 134 44.34 -4.10 -4.07
C ALA A 134 44.29 -3.64 -2.61
N ILE A 135 43.68 -4.47 -1.77
CA ILE A 135 43.65 -4.31 -0.31
C ILE A 135 44.48 -5.41 0.33
N GLU A 136 44.82 -5.23 1.60
CA GLU A 136 45.75 -6.13 2.31
C GLU A 136 45.15 -7.52 2.56
N SER A 137 43.84 -7.58 2.84
CA SER A 137 43.16 -8.83 3.15
C SER A 137 41.65 -8.75 2.92
N GLU A 138 41.04 -9.92 2.69
CA GLU A 138 39.58 -10.08 2.68
C GLU A 138 38.93 -9.62 4.00
N ALA A 139 39.59 -9.86 5.13
CA ALA A 139 39.13 -9.43 6.45
C ALA A 139 39.01 -7.90 6.56
N GLN A 140 39.79 -7.14 5.80
CA GLN A 140 39.65 -5.68 5.73
C GLN A 140 38.34 -5.28 5.04
N LEU A 141 37.98 -5.94 3.94
CA LEU A 141 36.71 -5.70 3.25
C LEU A 141 35.51 -6.13 4.11
N ALA A 142 35.59 -7.29 4.77
CA ALA A 142 34.54 -7.76 5.68
C ALA A 142 34.25 -6.75 6.79
N ARG A 143 35.29 -6.24 7.46
CA ARG A 143 35.17 -5.19 8.49
C ARG A 143 34.58 -3.88 7.95
N ALA A 144 34.96 -3.47 6.74
CA ALA A 144 34.41 -2.28 6.10
C ALA A 144 32.91 -2.44 5.78
N ILE A 145 32.48 -3.63 5.35
CA ILE A 145 31.07 -3.96 5.11
C ILE A 145 30.25 -3.96 6.40
N GLU A 146 30.81 -4.51 7.48
CA GLU A 146 30.19 -4.52 8.81
C GLU A 146 30.08 -3.11 9.41
N THR A 147 31.11 -2.28 9.22
CA THR A 147 31.12 -0.87 9.65
C THR A 147 30.01 -0.05 8.99
N LEU A 148 29.65 -0.39 7.74
CA LEU A 148 28.57 0.25 7.00
C LEU A 148 27.23 -0.49 7.21
N THR A 149 26.92 -0.84 8.45
CA THR A 149 25.59 -1.32 8.89
C THR A 149 24.93 -0.29 9.80
N GLY A 150 23.60 -0.40 9.98
CA GLY A 150 22.83 0.56 10.75
C GLY A 150 22.43 1.80 9.95
N ALA A 151 22.21 2.91 10.65
CA ALA A 151 21.70 4.15 10.08
C ALA A 151 22.83 4.95 9.39
N LEU A 152 22.83 4.96 8.05
CA LEU A 152 23.88 5.58 7.26
C LEU A 152 23.43 6.86 6.56
N PHE A 153 24.32 7.83 6.50
CA PHE A 153 24.15 8.99 5.63
C PHE A 153 24.36 8.59 4.17
N GLN A 154 23.41 8.92 3.32
CA GLN A 154 23.51 8.77 1.88
C GLN A 154 23.04 10.02 1.17
N ARG A 155 23.76 10.39 0.11
CA ARG A 155 23.28 11.32 -0.89
C ARG A 155 22.95 10.52 -2.16
N PRO A 156 21.76 10.69 -2.77
CA PRO A 156 21.44 10.07 -4.04
C PRO A 156 22.54 10.33 -5.09
N PRO A 157 22.78 9.39 -6.02
CA PRO A 157 23.69 9.60 -7.14
C PRO A 157 23.15 10.69 -8.08
N LEU A 158 23.97 11.13 -9.04
CA LEU A 158 23.59 12.15 -10.02
C LEU A 158 22.36 11.74 -10.84
N ILE A 159 22.31 10.48 -11.26
CA ILE A 159 21.18 9.90 -12.00
C ILE A 159 20.27 9.20 -10.98
N ALA A 160 19.23 9.89 -10.54
CA ALA A 160 18.26 9.39 -9.58
C ALA A 160 16.87 9.98 -9.86
N ALA A 161 15.81 9.21 -9.57
CA ALA A 161 14.42 9.68 -9.69
C ALA A 161 13.98 10.62 -8.56
N VAL A 162 14.86 10.90 -7.59
CA VAL A 162 14.56 11.67 -6.37
C VAL A 162 15.55 12.82 -6.21
N LYS A 163 15.11 13.91 -5.56
CA LYS A 163 15.95 15.09 -5.31
C LYS A 163 17.23 14.70 -4.56
N ARG A 164 18.37 15.21 -5.02
CA ARG A 164 19.70 14.88 -4.50
C ARG A 164 20.02 15.63 -3.21
N GLN A 165 19.44 15.19 -2.10
CA GLN A 165 19.65 15.71 -0.74
C GLN A 165 20.24 14.64 0.18
N LEU A 166 20.99 15.06 1.20
CA LEU A 166 21.50 14.15 2.23
C LEU A 166 20.33 13.57 3.02
N ARG A 167 20.37 12.27 3.26
CA ARG A 167 19.33 11.54 4.01
C ARG A 167 19.92 10.36 4.74
N VAL A 168 19.23 9.91 5.78
CA VAL A 168 19.59 8.70 6.52
C VAL A 168 18.84 7.51 5.95
N ARG A 169 19.54 6.40 5.72
CA ARG A 169 18.95 5.11 5.34
C ARG A 169 19.60 3.98 6.12
N THR A 170 18.79 3.03 6.55
CA THR A 170 19.27 1.94 7.38
C THR A 170 19.65 0.72 6.54
N ILE A 171 20.85 0.19 6.76
CA ILE A 171 21.24 -1.17 6.38
C ILE A 171 20.98 -2.05 7.61
N TYR A 172 20.08 -3.00 7.48
CA TYR A 172 19.70 -3.89 8.59
C TYR A 172 20.77 -4.93 8.85
N GLU A 173 21.33 -5.49 7.78
CA GLU A 173 22.33 -6.56 7.84
C GLU A 173 23.14 -6.55 6.54
N SER A 174 24.41 -6.91 6.62
CA SER A 174 25.28 -7.10 5.46
C SER A 174 26.23 -8.26 5.70
N LYS A 175 26.62 -8.95 4.63
CA LYS A 175 27.53 -10.10 4.70
C LYS A 175 28.43 -10.14 3.47
N LEU A 176 29.74 -10.27 3.69
CA LEU A 176 30.67 -10.61 2.62
C LEU A 176 30.47 -12.08 2.23
N VAL A 177 30.34 -12.34 0.94
CA VAL A 177 30.20 -13.70 0.39
C VAL A 177 31.54 -14.21 -0.09
N GLU A 178 32.25 -13.39 -0.88
CA GLU A 178 33.52 -13.78 -1.50
C GLU A 178 34.32 -12.52 -1.85
N TYR A 179 35.64 -12.60 -1.81
CA TYR A 179 36.54 -11.58 -2.34
C TYR A 179 37.64 -12.21 -3.20
N ASP A 180 37.78 -11.70 -4.43
CA ASP A 180 38.87 -12.03 -5.34
C ASP A 180 39.89 -10.88 -5.36
N PRO A 181 41.10 -11.05 -4.78
CA PRO A 181 42.13 -10.02 -4.75
C PRO A 181 42.71 -9.68 -6.12
N GLU A 182 42.84 -10.65 -7.03
CA GLU A 182 43.44 -10.44 -8.35
C GLU A 182 42.53 -9.57 -9.22
N ARG A 183 41.24 -9.90 -9.22
CA ARG A 183 40.21 -9.15 -9.95
C ARG A 183 39.76 -7.90 -9.20
N ARG A 184 40.05 -7.82 -7.90
CA ARG A 184 39.61 -6.77 -6.97
C ARG A 184 38.09 -6.66 -6.90
N LEU A 185 37.43 -7.81 -6.86
CA LEU A 185 35.97 -7.92 -6.84
C LEU A 185 35.52 -8.53 -5.51
N GLY A 186 34.62 -7.84 -4.82
CA GLY A 186 33.96 -8.34 -3.62
C GLY A 186 32.48 -8.58 -3.88
N ILE A 187 31.98 -9.77 -3.56
CA ILE A 187 30.57 -10.13 -3.61
C ILE A 187 30.01 -10.02 -2.20
N PHE A 188 28.93 -9.27 -2.02
CA PHE A 188 28.29 -9.11 -0.72
C PHE A 188 26.77 -9.15 -0.83
N TRP A 189 26.14 -9.65 0.22
CA TRP A 189 24.71 -9.57 0.44
C TRP A 189 24.38 -8.42 1.39
N VAL A 190 23.26 -7.74 1.16
CA VAL A 190 22.80 -6.62 1.98
C VAL A 190 21.28 -6.57 2.09
N SER A 191 20.78 -6.44 3.32
CA SER A 191 19.38 -6.15 3.66
C SER A 191 19.25 -4.70 4.07
N CYS A 192 18.36 -3.95 3.44
CA CYS A 192 18.29 -2.51 3.62
C CYS A 192 16.88 -1.93 3.52
N GLU A 193 16.74 -0.73 4.09
CA GLU A 193 15.55 0.10 3.98
C GLU A 193 15.31 0.51 2.51
N ALA A 194 14.03 0.71 2.16
CA ALA A 194 13.66 1.24 0.85
C ALA A 194 14.33 2.59 0.54
N GLY A 195 14.92 2.67 -0.66
CA GLY A 195 15.61 3.88 -1.12
C GLY A 195 17.07 3.96 -0.69
N THR A 196 17.63 2.92 -0.09
CA THR A 196 19.09 2.76 0.06
C THR A 196 19.73 2.58 -1.31
N TYR A 197 20.75 3.37 -1.63
CA TYR A 197 21.50 3.27 -2.88
C TYR A 197 22.73 2.38 -2.71
N ILE A 198 22.67 1.16 -3.24
CA ILE A 198 23.82 0.22 -3.20
C ILE A 198 25.03 0.75 -3.98
N ARG A 199 24.79 1.53 -5.04
CA ARG A 199 25.85 2.25 -5.75
C ARG A 199 26.63 3.19 -4.84
N THR A 200 25.93 3.96 -4.00
CA THR A 200 26.54 4.87 -3.03
C THR A 200 27.26 4.08 -1.93
N LEU A 201 26.70 2.94 -1.50
CA LEU A 201 27.37 2.03 -0.57
C LEU A 201 28.72 1.54 -1.10
N CYS A 202 28.79 1.14 -2.38
CA CYS A 202 30.06 0.70 -3.00
C CYS A 202 31.11 1.82 -3.05
N VAL A 203 30.69 3.06 -3.28
CA VAL A 203 31.58 4.23 -3.22
C VAL A 203 32.07 4.45 -1.79
N HIS A 204 31.18 4.37 -0.79
CA HIS A 204 31.54 4.52 0.61
C HIS A 204 32.50 3.43 1.10
N LEU A 205 32.31 2.18 0.66
CA LEU A 205 33.25 1.09 0.91
C LEU A 205 34.64 1.43 0.38
N GLY A 206 34.71 1.91 -0.86
CA GLY A 206 35.97 2.35 -1.47
C GLY A 206 36.65 3.50 -0.73
N LEU A 207 35.88 4.48 -0.25
CA LEU A 207 36.40 5.61 0.52
C LEU A 207 36.91 5.17 1.90
N LEU A 208 36.18 4.28 2.58
CA LEU A 208 36.55 3.75 3.89
C LEU A 208 37.84 2.90 3.82
N LEU A 209 38.01 2.17 2.72
CA LEU A 209 39.21 1.36 2.46
C LEU A 209 40.39 2.19 1.92
N GLY A 210 40.19 3.46 1.56
CA GLY A 210 41.22 4.34 0.99
C GLY A 210 41.61 4.05 -0.47
N VAL A 211 41.21 2.91 -1.04
CA VAL A 211 41.56 2.51 -2.41
C VAL A 211 40.55 2.99 -3.46
N GLY A 212 39.38 3.49 -3.06
CA GLY A 212 38.28 3.79 -3.97
C GLY A 212 37.53 2.54 -4.45
N GLY A 213 36.28 2.72 -4.87
CA GLY A 213 35.42 1.60 -5.23
C GLY A 213 34.16 2.03 -5.96
N GLN A 214 33.66 1.12 -6.79
CA GLN A 214 32.45 1.33 -7.58
C GLN A 214 31.62 0.04 -7.64
N MET A 215 30.33 0.19 -7.91
CA MET A 215 29.43 -0.94 -8.11
C MET A 215 29.64 -1.51 -9.52
N GLN A 216 30.03 -2.78 -9.60
CA GLN A 216 30.23 -3.50 -10.85
C GLN A 216 28.89 -4.05 -11.35
N GLU A 217 28.22 -4.84 -10.52
CA GLU A 217 26.95 -5.50 -10.82
C GLU A 217 26.06 -5.54 -9.58
N LEU A 218 24.76 -5.70 -9.80
CA LEU A 218 23.78 -5.76 -8.72
C LEU A 218 22.58 -6.61 -9.15
N ARG A 219 22.15 -7.49 -8.25
CA ARG A 219 20.91 -8.26 -8.36
C ARG A 219 20.06 -8.02 -7.12
N ARG A 220 18.77 -7.70 -7.31
CA ARG A 220 17.81 -7.63 -6.20
C ARG A 220 17.26 -9.03 -5.93
N VAL A 221 17.66 -9.63 -4.82
CA VAL A 221 17.25 -11.01 -4.47
C VAL A 221 15.92 -11.04 -3.72
N ARG A 222 15.51 -9.92 -3.09
CA ARG A 222 14.22 -9.80 -2.41
C ARG A 222 13.61 -8.41 -2.51
N SER A 223 12.29 -8.36 -2.66
CA SER A 223 11.50 -7.13 -2.60
C SER A 223 10.29 -7.31 -1.69
N GLY A 224 10.31 -6.70 -0.50
CA GLY A 224 9.23 -6.89 0.46
C GLY A 224 9.12 -8.35 0.84
N ILE A 225 7.94 -8.97 0.70
CA ILE A 225 7.72 -10.34 1.14
C ILE A 225 8.27 -11.41 0.16
N LEU A 226 8.60 -11.05 -1.07
CA LEU A 226 8.99 -12.02 -2.10
C LEU A 226 10.48 -11.98 -2.40
N GLY A 227 11.09 -13.16 -2.39
CA GLY A 227 12.44 -13.43 -2.88
C GLY A 227 12.46 -14.12 -4.25
N GLU A 228 13.66 -14.46 -4.69
CA GLU A 228 13.90 -15.20 -5.94
C GLU A 228 13.38 -16.64 -5.92
N LYS A 229 13.26 -17.24 -4.74
CA LYS A 229 12.70 -18.59 -4.57
C LYS A 229 11.17 -18.62 -4.60
N ASP A 230 10.52 -17.45 -4.52
CA ASP A 230 9.06 -17.33 -4.38
C ASP A 230 8.34 -17.23 -5.73
N ASN A 231 8.44 -18.28 -6.56
CA ASN A 231 7.80 -18.36 -7.88
C ASN A 231 8.18 -17.15 -8.76
N MET A 232 9.48 -16.92 -8.89
CA MET A 232 10.03 -15.92 -9.78
C MET A 232 9.96 -16.40 -11.24
N VAL A 233 9.57 -15.51 -12.15
CA VAL A 233 9.35 -15.83 -13.57
C VAL A 233 9.99 -14.78 -14.46
N THR A 234 10.34 -15.17 -15.68
CA THR A 234 10.94 -14.29 -16.68
C THR A 234 9.89 -13.63 -17.57
N MET A 235 10.30 -12.66 -18.39
CA MET A 235 9.38 -12.11 -19.41
C MET A 235 8.99 -13.13 -20.48
N HIS A 236 9.85 -14.12 -20.75
CA HIS A 236 9.54 -15.20 -21.68
C HIS A 236 8.38 -16.05 -21.15
N ASP A 237 8.42 -16.42 -19.86
CA ASP A 237 7.30 -17.14 -19.22
C ASP A 237 5.98 -16.36 -19.32
N VAL A 238 6.01 -15.02 -19.17
CA VAL A 238 4.82 -14.17 -19.27
C VAL A 238 4.26 -14.15 -20.70
N LEU A 239 5.14 -14.06 -21.70
CA LEU A 239 4.75 -14.08 -23.10
C LEU A 239 4.16 -15.44 -23.49
N ASP A 240 4.84 -16.52 -23.12
CA ASP A 240 4.44 -17.89 -23.43
C ASP A 240 3.12 -18.26 -22.73
N ALA A 241 2.94 -17.85 -21.46
CA ALA A 241 1.70 -18.06 -20.74
C ALA A 241 0.52 -17.34 -21.39
N GLN A 242 0.73 -16.13 -21.90
CA GLN A 242 -0.33 -15.39 -22.60
C GLN A 242 -0.65 -16.03 -23.95
N TRP A 243 0.37 -16.45 -24.69
CA TRP A 243 0.21 -17.15 -25.97
C TRP A 243 -0.55 -18.47 -25.80
N GLN A 244 -0.18 -19.28 -24.80
CA GLN A 244 -0.86 -20.53 -24.47
C GLN A 244 -2.35 -20.31 -24.18
N TYR A 245 -2.70 -19.28 -23.42
CA TYR A 245 -4.09 -18.94 -23.16
C TYR A 245 -4.83 -18.48 -24.43
N ASP A 246 -4.17 -17.70 -25.29
CA ASP A 246 -4.80 -17.17 -26.50
C ASP A 246 -5.11 -18.28 -27.51
N ASN A 247 -4.14 -19.18 -27.73
CA ASN A 247 -4.19 -20.24 -28.72
C ASN A 247 -4.94 -21.49 -28.23
N ASN A 248 -4.72 -21.91 -26.98
CA ASN A 248 -5.20 -23.20 -26.47
C ASN A 248 -6.28 -23.06 -25.40
N LYS A 249 -6.62 -21.84 -24.97
CA LYS A 249 -7.58 -21.55 -23.87
C LYS A 249 -7.22 -22.24 -22.54
N ASP A 250 -5.96 -22.62 -22.38
CA ASP A 250 -5.41 -23.20 -21.16
C ASP A 250 -4.87 -22.08 -20.27
N ASP A 251 -5.48 -21.89 -19.10
CA ASP A 251 -5.14 -20.85 -18.14
C ASP A 251 -4.14 -21.29 -17.06
N SER A 252 -3.71 -22.56 -17.08
CA SER A 252 -2.83 -23.14 -16.06
C SER A 252 -1.48 -22.41 -15.97
N TYR A 253 -0.90 -22.09 -17.13
CA TYR A 253 0.36 -21.37 -17.20
C TYR A 253 0.18 -19.91 -16.73
N LEU A 254 -0.90 -19.26 -17.13
CA LEU A 254 -1.19 -17.90 -16.68
C LEU A 254 -1.38 -17.82 -15.15
N ARG A 255 -2.02 -18.83 -14.56
CA ARG A 255 -2.15 -19.01 -13.09
C ARG A 255 -0.83 -19.34 -12.39
N ARG A 256 0.14 -19.96 -13.09
CA ARG A 256 1.51 -20.16 -12.57
C ARG A 256 2.29 -18.85 -12.52
N VAL A 257 2.22 -18.05 -13.58
CA VAL A 257 2.99 -16.81 -13.73
C VAL A 257 2.44 -15.69 -12.85
N ILE A 258 1.12 -15.59 -12.76
CA ILE A 258 0.44 -14.53 -12.02
C ILE A 258 0.00 -15.06 -10.66
N LEU A 259 0.33 -14.34 -9.61
CA LEU A 259 -0.03 -14.66 -8.22
C LEU A 259 -1.13 -13.69 -7.74
N PRO A 260 -2.10 -14.13 -6.91
CA PRO A 260 -3.12 -13.24 -6.38
C PRO A 260 -2.51 -12.19 -5.44
N LEU A 261 -2.99 -10.94 -5.50
CA LEU A 261 -2.51 -9.83 -4.67
C LEU A 261 -2.47 -10.14 -3.17
N GLU A 262 -3.30 -11.06 -2.70
CA GLU A 262 -3.34 -11.53 -1.32
C GLU A 262 -1.99 -12.10 -0.85
N LYS A 263 -1.18 -12.67 -1.74
CA LYS A 263 0.16 -13.18 -1.39
C LYS A 263 1.10 -12.07 -0.91
N LEU A 264 0.90 -10.82 -1.35
CA LEU A 264 1.68 -9.67 -0.87
C LEU A 264 1.34 -9.25 0.56
N LEU A 265 0.25 -9.79 1.11
CA LEU A 265 -0.33 -9.35 2.38
C LEU A 265 -0.19 -10.39 3.49
N THR A 266 0.43 -11.55 3.23
CA THR A 266 0.47 -12.67 4.18
C THR A 266 1.29 -12.40 5.45
N SER A 267 2.12 -11.36 5.47
CA SER A 267 2.83 -10.91 6.68
C SER A 267 1.98 -10.04 7.62
N HIS A 268 0.82 -9.57 7.18
CA HIS A 268 -0.04 -8.70 7.99
C HIS A 268 -0.95 -9.54 8.89
N LYS A 269 -1.20 -9.05 10.10
CA LYS A 269 -2.25 -9.60 10.98
C LYS A 269 -3.62 -9.37 10.36
N ARG A 270 -4.53 -10.33 10.55
CA ARG A 270 -5.80 -10.39 9.82
C ARG A 270 -6.97 -10.02 10.71
N ILE A 271 -7.96 -9.34 10.11
CA ILE A 271 -9.32 -9.22 10.64
C ILE A 271 -10.29 -9.71 9.58
N VAL A 272 -11.13 -10.67 9.93
CA VAL A 272 -12.14 -11.27 9.05
C VAL A 272 -13.46 -10.56 9.27
N MET A 273 -14.05 -10.06 8.19
CA MET A 273 -15.32 -9.35 8.23
C MET A 273 -16.49 -10.22 7.78
N LYS A 274 -17.67 -9.94 8.35
CA LYS A 274 -18.95 -10.45 7.83
C LYS A 274 -19.19 -9.95 6.41
N ASP A 275 -19.70 -10.82 5.55
CA ASP A 275 -20.02 -10.52 4.16
C ASP A 275 -20.93 -9.28 4.00
N SER A 276 -21.86 -9.04 4.95
CA SER A 276 -22.76 -7.88 4.95
C SER A 276 -22.07 -6.53 5.18
N ALA A 277 -20.87 -6.53 5.80
CA ALA A 277 -20.10 -5.32 6.08
C ALA A 277 -19.09 -4.98 4.96
N VAL A 278 -18.77 -5.93 4.08
CA VAL A 278 -17.70 -5.79 3.07
C VAL A 278 -17.92 -4.59 2.16
N ASN A 279 -19.14 -4.43 1.61
CA ASN A 279 -19.43 -3.32 0.71
C ASN A 279 -19.26 -1.96 1.41
N ALA A 280 -19.67 -1.81 2.68
CA ALA A 280 -19.48 -0.57 3.45
C ALA A 280 -18.01 -0.13 3.50
N ILE A 281 -17.12 -1.09 3.76
CA ILE A 281 -15.68 -0.87 3.84
C ILE A 281 -15.13 -0.46 2.46
N CYS A 282 -15.63 -1.07 1.37
CA CYS A 282 -15.23 -0.70 0.01
C CYS A 282 -15.61 0.76 -0.36
N TYR A 283 -16.64 1.31 0.28
CA TYR A 283 -17.05 2.72 0.16
C TYR A 283 -16.31 3.65 1.14
N GLY A 284 -15.41 3.12 1.98
CA GLY A 284 -14.61 3.91 2.90
C GLY A 284 -15.19 4.02 4.31
N ALA A 285 -16.20 3.21 4.66
CA ALA A 285 -16.71 3.17 6.04
C ALA A 285 -15.64 2.64 7.00
N LYS A 286 -15.62 3.16 8.23
CA LYS A 286 -14.73 2.64 9.29
C LYS A 286 -15.07 1.19 9.62
N ILE A 287 -14.08 0.42 10.07
CA ILE A 287 -14.28 -0.98 10.45
C ILE A 287 -14.84 -1.01 11.86
N LEU A 288 -16.14 -1.34 11.98
CA LEU A 288 -16.86 -1.39 13.25
C LEU A 288 -16.89 -2.81 13.79
N LEU A 289 -16.87 -2.93 15.12
CA LEU A 289 -16.83 -4.21 15.83
C LEU A 289 -17.98 -5.18 15.46
N PRO A 290 -19.25 -4.74 15.28
CA PRO A 290 -20.34 -5.65 14.89
C PRO A 290 -20.13 -6.37 13.54
N GLY A 291 -19.27 -5.81 12.69
CA GLY A 291 -18.90 -6.39 11.41
C GLY A 291 -17.75 -7.40 11.49
N VAL A 292 -17.02 -7.46 12.60
CA VAL A 292 -15.89 -8.38 12.80
C VAL A 292 -16.42 -9.77 13.11
N LEU A 293 -15.81 -10.77 12.48
CA LEU A 293 -16.12 -12.19 12.65
C LEU A 293 -14.99 -12.89 13.41
N ARG A 294 -13.75 -12.69 12.94
CA ARG A 294 -12.53 -13.22 13.54
C ARG A 294 -11.40 -12.20 13.49
N TYR A 295 -10.42 -12.33 14.36
CA TYR A 295 -9.25 -11.44 14.43
C TYR A 295 -8.01 -12.21 14.89
N GLU A 296 -6.84 -11.75 14.44
CA GLU A 296 -5.56 -12.31 14.86
C GLU A 296 -5.24 -11.96 16.32
N ASP A 297 -4.43 -12.80 16.94
CA ASP A 297 -3.81 -12.48 18.23
C ASP A 297 -2.66 -11.46 18.09
N GLY A 298 -2.38 -10.78 19.21
CA GLY A 298 -1.28 -9.81 19.33
C GLY A 298 -1.43 -8.52 18.52
N ILE A 299 -2.59 -8.20 17.93
CA ILE A 299 -2.82 -6.90 17.28
C ILE A 299 -2.57 -5.76 18.26
N GLU A 300 -1.66 -4.86 17.89
CA GLU A 300 -1.29 -3.68 18.67
C GLU A 300 -1.89 -2.39 18.10
N LEU A 301 -1.98 -1.35 18.94
CA LEU A 301 -2.48 -0.04 18.52
C LEU A 301 -1.60 0.55 17.42
N ASN A 302 -2.24 1.16 16.41
CA ASN A 302 -1.59 1.74 15.24
C ASN A 302 -0.84 0.76 14.34
N GLN A 303 -0.95 -0.55 14.59
CA GLN A 303 -0.37 -1.57 13.71
C GLN A 303 -1.13 -1.62 12.37
N GLU A 304 -0.39 -1.81 11.29
CA GLU A 304 -0.99 -2.07 9.98
C GLU A 304 -1.47 -3.52 9.89
N ILE A 305 -2.74 -3.69 9.52
CA ILE A 305 -3.45 -4.97 9.43
C ILE A 305 -4.12 -5.11 8.07
N VAL A 306 -4.42 -6.35 7.69
CA VAL A 306 -5.21 -6.67 6.50
C VAL A 306 -6.63 -7.08 6.92
N VAL A 307 -7.62 -6.49 6.26
CA VAL A 307 -9.02 -6.85 6.46
C VAL A 307 -9.46 -7.75 5.31
N ILE A 308 -9.97 -8.93 5.64
CA ILE A 308 -10.30 -9.97 4.67
C ILE A 308 -11.76 -10.42 4.75
N THR A 309 -12.25 -11.00 3.65
CA THR A 309 -13.53 -11.72 3.64
C THR A 309 -13.37 -13.12 4.22
N THR A 310 -14.49 -13.78 4.47
CA THR A 310 -14.54 -15.22 4.82
C THR A 310 -13.97 -16.12 3.72
N LYS A 311 -13.94 -15.64 2.48
CA LYS A 311 -13.37 -16.32 1.30
C LYS A 311 -11.86 -16.09 1.14
N GLY A 312 -11.24 -15.28 2.01
CA GLY A 312 -9.82 -14.98 1.97
C GLY A 312 -9.43 -13.84 1.05
N GLU A 313 -10.38 -13.05 0.56
CA GLU A 313 -10.12 -11.91 -0.32
C GLU A 313 -9.68 -10.70 0.50
N ALA A 314 -8.68 -9.96 0.01
CA ALA A 314 -8.26 -8.73 0.68
C ALA A 314 -9.22 -7.56 0.37
N ILE A 315 -9.91 -7.07 1.40
CA ILE A 315 -10.82 -5.93 1.29
C ILE A 315 -10.02 -4.63 1.30
N CYS A 316 -9.22 -4.42 2.34
CA CYS A 316 -8.42 -3.22 2.52
C CYS A 316 -7.23 -3.45 3.47
N LEU A 317 -6.24 -2.56 3.38
CA LEU A 317 -5.27 -2.31 4.44
C LEU A 317 -5.86 -1.29 5.42
N ALA A 318 -5.69 -1.55 6.70
CA ALA A 318 -6.20 -0.71 7.77
C ALA A 318 -5.16 -0.52 8.88
N ILE A 319 -5.35 0.52 9.70
CA ILE A 319 -4.59 0.79 10.91
C ILE A 319 -5.48 0.43 12.10
N ALA A 320 -5.01 -0.48 12.95
CA ALA A 320 -5.72 -0.92 14.14
C ALA A 320 -5.87 0.24 15.14
N LEU A 321 -7.10 0.44 15.63
CA LEU A 321 -7.44 1.40 16.68
C LEU A 321 -7.81 0.72 18.00
N MET A 322 -7.87 -0.62 18.01
CA MET A 322 -8.09 -1.45 19.18
C MET A 322 -7.01 -2.54 19.22
N THR A 323 -6.54 -2.86 20.41
CA THR A 323 -5.67 -4.04 20.63
C THR A 323 -6.52 -5.31 20.69
N THR A 324 -5.89 -6.48 20.58
CA THR A 324 -6.57 -7.78 20.71
C THR A 324 -7.43 -7.89 21.97
N ALA A 325 -6.91 -7.43 23.10
CA ALA A 325 -7.62 -7.47 24.38
C ALA A 325 -8.87 -6.59 24.35
N VAL A 326 -8.79 -5.39 23.77
CA VAL A 326 -9.91 -4.46 23.65
C VAL A 326 -10.98 -5.00 22.68
N ILE A 327 -10.56 -5.61 21.57
CA ILE A 327 -11.49 -6.25 20.62
C ILE A 327 -12.32 -7.33 21.34
N SER A 328 -11.72 -8.08 22.26
CA SER A 328 -12.39 -9.18 22.96
C SER A 328 -13.40 -8.74 24.03
N THR A 329 -13.24 -7.54 24.61
CA THR A 329 -14.04 -7.09 25.76
C THR A 329 -15.04 -5.98 25.42
N CYS A 330 -14.83 -5.22 24.35
CA CYS A 330 -15.75 -4.16 23.95
C CYS A 330 -17.02 -4.70 23.29
N ASP A 331 -18.16 -4.07 23.55
CA ASP A 331 -19.43 -4.38 22.86
C ASP A 331 -19.62 -3.58 21.56
N HIS A 332 -18.93 -2.45 21.45
CA HIS A 332 -19.13 -1.44 20.41
C HIS A 332 -17.83 -0.66 20.17
N GLY A 333 -17.69 -0.07 18.98
CA GLY A 333 -16.59 0.83 18.66
C GLY A 333 -15.97 0.60 17.28
N ILE A 334 -14.96 1.41 16.99
CA ILE A 334 -14.19 1.36 15.73
C ILE A 334 -12.93 0.54 15.97
N VAL A 335 -12.85 -0.62 15.33
CA VAL A 335 -11.72 -1.54 15.44
C VAL A 335 -10.52 -1.04 14.65
N ALA A 336 -10.76 -0.49 13.46
CA ALA A 336 -9.69 -0.03 12.60
C ALA A 336 -10.13 1.08 11.64
N LYS A 337 -9.17 1.93 11.26
CA LYS A 337 -9.32 2.97 10.24
C LYS A 337 -8.73 2.49 8.92
N ILE A 338 -9.46 2.68 7.83
CA ILE A 338 -8.97 2.31 6.49
C ILE A 338 -7.74 3.17 6.13
N LYS A 339 -6.68 2.49 5.69
CA LYS A 339 -5.50 3.09 5.05
C LYS A 339 -5.62 3.06 3.54
N ARG A 340 -6.04 1.92 2.97
CA ARG A 340 -6.18 1.73 1.51
C ARG A 340 -7.19 0.64 1.18
N VAL A 341 -8.26 1.00 0.47
CA VAL A 341 -9.20 0.02 -0.10
C VAL A 341 -8.58 -0.70 -1.29
N ILE A 342 -8.71 -2.02 -1.35
CA ILE A 342 -8.16 -2.88 -2.41
C ILE A 342 -9.29 -3.46 -3.26
N MET A 343 -10.32 -4.05 -2.64
CA MET A 343 -11.48 -4.62 -3.31
C MET A 343 -12.29 -3.58 -4.08
N GLU A 344 -12.94 -3.99 -5.17
CA GLU A 344 -13.82 -3.10 -5.92
C GLU A 344 -15.12 -2.85 -5.19
N ARG A 345 -15.66 -1.64 -5.39
CA ARG A 345 -17.01 -1.31 -4.94
C ARG A 345 -18.01 -2.23 -5.63
N ASP A 346 -19.05 -2.60 -4.89
CA ASP A 346 -20.15 -3.42 -5.40
C ASP A 346 -19.77 -4.87 -5.81
N THR A 347 -18.55 -5.32 -5.47
CA THR A 347 -18.20 -6.76 -5.49
C THR A 347 -19.15 -7.57 -4.60
N TYR A 348 -19.50 -7.02 -3.44
CA TYR A 348 -20.54 -7.51 -2.53
C TYR A 348 -21.74 -6.57 -2.57
N PRO A 349 -22.98 -7.03 -2.40
CA PRO A 349 -24.17 -6.17 -2.45
C PRO A 349 -24.22 -5.20 -1.26
N ARG A 350 -24.87 -4.05 -1.47
CA ARG A 350 -25.14 -3.08 -0.40
C ARG A 350 -26.13 -3.66 0.60
N LYS A 351 -25.64 -3.99 1.79
CA LYS A 351 -26.47 -4.51 2.90
C LYS A 351 -26.56 -3.57 4.11
N TRP A 352 -25.90 -2.42 4.08
CA TRP A 352 -26.05 -1.43 5.14
C TRP A 352 -27.48 -0.86 5.14
N GLY A 353 -28.03 -0.59 6.33
CA GLY A 353 -29.38 -0.03 6.47
C GLY A 353 -30.52 -1.05 6.32
N LEU A 354 -30.22 -2.35 6.33
CA LEU A 354 -31.19 -3.47 6.33
C LEU A 354 -31.18 -4.27 7.65
N GLY A 355 -30.32 -3.91 8.61
CA GLY A 355 -30.29 -4.55 9.93
C GLY A 355 -31.52 -4.21 10.78
N PRO A 356 -31.83 -4.98 11.85
CA PRO A 356 -33.06 -4.83 12.64
C PRO A 356 -33.32 -3.40 13.12
N LYS A 357 -32.34 -2.76 13.76
CA LYS A 357 -32.43 -1.36 14.21
C LYS A 357 -32.53 -0.36 13.06
N ALA A 358 -31.88 -0.61 11.91
CA ALA A 358 -31.96 0.28 10.76
C ALA A 358 -33.31 0.18 10.02
N SER A 359 -33.87 -1.02 9.93
CA SER A 359 -35.22 -1.27 9.42
C SER A 359 -36.28 -0.68 10.34
N GLN A 360 -36.13 -0.83 11.67
CA GLN A 360 -36.97 -0.14 12.66
C GLN A 360 -36.89 1.38 12.50
N LYS A 361 -35.68 1.95 12.34
CA LYS A 361 -35.50 3.38 12.08
C LYS A 361 -36.25 3.83 10.82
N LYS A 362 -36.15 3.09 9.72
CA LYS A 362 -36.88 3.39 8.48
C LYS A 362 -38.41 3.30 8.66
N MET A 363 -38.89 2.27 9.38
CA MET A 363 -40.31 2.13 9.71
C MET A 363 -40.81 3.28 10.60
N MET A 364 -40.02 3.73 11.56
CA MET A 364 -40.36 4.86 12.43
C MET A 364 -40.40 6.19 11.66
N ILE A 365 -39.48 6.39 10.71
CA ILE A 365 -39.51 7.55 9.80
C ILE A 365 -40.78 7.51 8.93
N GLN A 366 -41.13 6.34 8.37
CA GLN A 366 -42.37 6.18 7.59
C GLN A 366 -43.64 6.41 8.43
N LYS A 367 -43.62 6.01 9.70
CA LYS A 367 -44.71 6.26 10.66
C LYS A 367 -44.73 7.69 11.22
N GLY A 368 -43.79 8.56 10.83
CA GLY A 368 -43.70 9.94 11.32
C GLY A 368 -43.26 10.07 12.79
N LEU A 369 -42.78 8.99 13.40
CA LEU A 369 -42.25 8.95 14.78
C LEU A 369 -40.80 9.45 14.85
N LEU A 370 -40.15 9.68 13.71
CA LEU A 370 -38.84 10.30 13.56
C LEU A 370 -38.90 11.31 12.41
N ASP A 371 -38.02 12.31 12.40
CA ASP A 371 -37.96 13.29 11.31
C ASP A 371 -37.44 12.67 9.98
N LYS A 372 -37.46 13.45 8.89
CA LYS A 372 -36.96 13.02 7.57
C LYS A 372 -35.47 12.63 7.56
N HIS A 373 -34.71 13.05 8.57
CA HIS A 373 -33.29 12.74 8.73
C HIS A 373 -33.03 11.64 9.78
N GLY A 374 -34.09 11.09 10.39
CA GLY A 374 -34.04 10.06 11.41
C GLY A 374 -33.57 10.53 12.78
N LYS A 375 -33.80 11.80 13.14
CA LYS A 375 -33.64 12.36 14.49
C LYS A 375 -34.94 12.27 15.29
N PRO A 376 -34.85 12.21 16.63
CA PRO A 376 -36.03 12.23 17.49
C PRO A 376 -36.88 13.50 17.29
N ASN A 377 -38.19 13.32 17.24
CA ASN A 377 -39.21 14.37 17.29
C ASN A 377 -40.08 14.19 18.55
N GLU A 378 -41.09 15.04 18.73
CA GLU A 378 -42.01 14.96 19.89
C GLU A 378 -42.81 13.65 19.96
N LYS A 379 -42.89 12.91 18.85
CA LYS A 379 -43.62 11.62 18.74
C LYS A 379 -42.69 10.41 18.87
N THR A 380 -41.41 10.59 19.13
CA THR A 380 -40.46 9.49 19.28
C THR A 380 -40.61 8.82 20.65
N PRO A 381 -40.85 7.49 20.71
CA PRO A 381 -40.91 6.76 21.97
C PRO A 381 -39.62 6.90 22.78
N ASP A 382 -39.72 7.02 24.10
CA ASP A 382 -38.56 7.18 24.98
C ASP A 382 -37.63 5.95 24.97
N SER A 383 -38.20 4.76 24.76
CA SER A 383 -37.43 3.51 24.54
C SER A 383 -36.48 3.57 23.35
N TRP A 384 -36.77 4.37 22.32
CA TRP A 384 -35.85 4.59 21.21
C TRP A 384 -34.71 5.54 21.56
N LYS A 385 -34.96 6.54 22.42
CA LYS A 385 -33.94 7.51 22.84
C LYS A 385 -32.88 6.88 23.73
N GLU A 386 -33.27 5.92 24.56
CA GLU A 386 -32.37 5.18 25.46
C GLU A 386 -31.56 4.11 24.72
N ASP A 387 -32.19 3.36 23.82
CA ASP A 387 -31.56 2.24 23.11
C ASP A 387 -30.71 2.63 21.89
N TYR A 388 -31.02 3.75 21.22
CA TYR A 388 -30.41 4.11 19.94
C TYR A 388 -29.21 5.04 20.15
N VAL A 389 -28.01 4.49 19.97
CA VAL A 389 -26.76 5.26 19.96
C VAL A 389 -26.37 5.61 18.52
N ASP A 390 -26.31 6.91 18.20
CA ASP A 390 -25.80 7.38 16.90
C ASP A 390 -24.29 7.59 16.94
N TYR A 391 -23.54 6.61 16.43
CA TYR A 391 -22.07 6.64 16.39
C TYR A 391 -21.49 7.66 15.40
N ARG A 392 -22.33 8.39 14.64
CA ARG A 392 -21.84 9.49 13.78
C ARG A 392 -21.44 10.71 14.61
N ASP A 393 -22.19 11.02 15.68
CA ASP A 393 -21.94 12.21 16.50
C ASP A 393 -20.86 12.01 17.58
N ALA A 394 -20.56 10.76 17.98
CA ALA A 394 -19.43 10.46 18.87
C ALA A 394 -18.08 10.98 18.29
N SER A 395 -17.95 10.99 16.97
CA SER A 395 -16.76 11.54 16.28
C SER A 395 -16.60 13.07 16.39
N LYS A 396 -17.66 13.82 16.70
CA LYS A 396 -17.57 15.26 16.98
C LYS A 396 -17.17 15.54 18.43
N LYS A 397 -17.56 14.67 19.37
CA LYS A 397 -17.23 14.81 20.79
C LYS A 397 -15.76 14.47 21.08
N GLU A 398 -15.20 13.44 20.44
CA GLU A 398 -13.76 13.11 20.56
C GLU A 398 -12.84 14.21 19.98
N ALA A 399 -13.27 14.92 18.93
CA ALA A 399 -12.53 16.05 18.37
C ALA A 399 -12.50 17.29 19.29
N ALA A 400 -13.43 17.37 20.25
CA ALA A 400 -13.53 18.47 21.21
C ALA A 400 -12.80 18.19 22.54
N ALA A 401 -12.36 16.95 22.78
CA ALA A 401 -11.81 16.50 24.07
C ALA A 401 -10.27 16.36 24.10
N VAL A 402 -9.55 17.03 23.21
CA VAL A 402 -8.08 17.17 23.34
C VAL A 402 -7.79 18.42 24.17
N PRO A 403 -7.22 18.31 25.39
CA PRO A 403 -6.85 19.49 26.16
C PRO A 403 -5.69 20.19 25.46
N ARG A 404 -5.91 21.45 25.04
CA ARG A 404 -4.80 22.38 24.77
C ARG A 404 -4.15 22.70 26.11
N ALA A 405 -3.03 22.06 26.41
CA ALA A 405 -2.13 22.56 27.45
C ALA A 405 -1.57 23.91 26.97
N VAL A 406 -1.98 24.98 27.65
CA VAL A 406 -1.36 26.30 27.54
C VAL A 406 -0.86 26.63 28.94
N SER A 407 0.45 26.81 29.08
CA SER A 407 1.10 27.34 30.28
C SER A 407 0.69 28.80 30.46
N GLU A 408 0.13 29.11 31.62
CA GLU A 408 -0.15 30.47 32.07
C GLU A 408 1.13 31.14 32.58
N THR A 409 1.38 32.37 32.15
CA THR A 409 1.97 33.40 32.99
C THR A 409 1.34 34.76 32.66
N GLU A 410 0.48 35.17 33.60
CA GLU A 410 0.15 36.50 34.13
C GLU A 410 -0.20 37.72 33.25
N ARG A 411 -1.18 38.48 33.78
CA ARG A 411 -2.00 39.50 33.14
C ARG A 411 -1.50 40.93 33.39
N ALA A 412 -1.49 41.70 32.29
CA ALA A 412 -2.02 43.07 32.10
C ALA A 412 -1.25 44.29 32.69
N PRO A 413 -1.49 45.56 32.25
CA PRO A 413 -2.45 46.06 31.25
C PRO A 413 -1.91 47.06 30.18
N LYS A 414 -2.82 47.40 29.25
CA LYS A 414 -2.72 48.34 28.10
C LYS A 414 -2.25 49.77 28.44
N ARG A 415 -1.53 50.41 27.50
CA ARG A 415 -1.69 51.85 27.15
C ARG A 415 -1.32 52.15 25.69
N LYS A 416 -2.05 53.13 25.13
CA LYS A 416 -2.00 53.70 23.76
C LYS A 416 -0.85 54.74 23.61
N ARG A 417 -0.62 55.14 22.34
CA ARG A 417 0.10 56.33 21.81
C ARG A 417 1.62 56.21 21.76
N GLU A 418 2.38 56.87 20.87
CA GLU A 418 2.24 57.56 19.58
C GLU A 418 3.71 57.70 19.07
N SER A 419 3.89 58.28 17.88
CA SER A 419 5.14 58.56 17.13
C SER A 419 6.26 59.35 17.84
N GLU A 420 7.50 59.21 17.29
CA GLU A 420 8.66 60.15 17.16
C GLU A 420 9.98 59.34 17.31
N SER A 421 10.83 59.11 16.28
CA SER A 421 11.74 59.95 15.47
C SER A 421 13.07 60.32 16.14
N GLU A 422 14.20 59.89 15.52
CA GLU A 422 15.56 60.51 15.40
C GLU A 422 16.52 59.43 14.81
N SER A 423 16.93 59.48 13.53
CA SER A 423 18.14 60.11 12.90
C SER A 423 19.49 59.57 13.45
N GLU A 424 20.50 59.15 12.66
CA GLU A 424 21.26 59.83 11.59
C GLU A 424 21.92 58.80 10.61
N GLU A 425 21.84 59.01 9.29
CA GLU A 425 22.90 59.41 8.30
C GLU A 425 23.88 58.30 7.84
N ALA A 426 24.36 58.16 6.60
CA ALA A 426 24.14 58.66 5.21
C ALA A 426 25.00 57.69 4.31
N VAL A 427 24.77 57.40 3.03
CA VAL A 427 25.06 58.21 1.82
C VAL A 427 24.63 57.36 0.58
N THR A 428 23.92 57.96 -0.37
CA THR A 428 23.82 57.56 -1.80
C THR A 428 24.17 58.79 -2.66
N PRO A 429 24.44 58.67 -3.99
CA PRO A 429 23.42 59.08 -4.98
C PRO A 429 23.55 58.39 -6.38
N PRO A 430 22.84 58.77 -7.48
CA PRO A 430 21.38 58.61 -7.68
C PRO A 430 20.96 58.17 -9.14
N SER A 431 19.62 58.10 -9.36
CA SER A 431 18.84 58.31 -10.61
C SER A 431 18.12 57.07 -11.22
N PRO A 432 16.96 57.22 -11.92
CA PRO A 432 15.70 57.87 -11.54
C PRO A 432 14.47 56.92 -11.60
N ALA A 433 13.36 57.38 -11.04
CA ALA A 433 12.13 56.64 -10.73
C ALA A 433 11.24 56.26 -11.94
N THR A 434 10.55 55.13 -11.82
CA THR A 434 9.41 54.69 -12.67
C THR A 434 8.26 54.24 -11.74
N PRO A 435 6.99 54.62 -11.97
CA PRO A 435 5.89 54.24 -11.09
C PRO A 435 5.47 52.76 -11.29
N PRO A 436 4.95 52.08 -10.24
CA PRO A 436 4.56 50.67 -10.33
C PRO A 436 3.21 50.50 -11.06
N PRO A 437 2.99 49.37 -11.76
CA PRO A 437 1.82 49.18 -12.61
C PRO A 437 0.56 48.78 -11.83
N GLU A 438 -0.57 49.33 -12.26
CA GLU A 438 -1.92 48.98 -11.80
C GLU A 438 -2.34 47.54 -12.20
N GLU A 439 -3.01 46.83 -11.29
CA GLU A 439 -3.57 45.51 -11.56
C GLU A 439 -4.83 45.60 -12.46
N PRO A 440 -4.95 44.82 -13.55
CA PRO A 440 -6.09 44.92 -14.45
C PRO A 440 -7.34 44.19 -13.92
N ASN A 441 -8.47 44.90 -14.03
CA ASN A 441 -9.78 44.52 -13.53
C ASN A 441 -10.37 43.24 -14.23
N LYS A 442 -11.15 42.45 -13.49
CA LYS A 442 -11.69 41.12 -13.86
C LYS A 442 -12.47 41.06 -15.19
N LYS A 443 -12.96 42.19 -15.71
CA LYS A 443 -13.70 42.25 -16.98
C LYS A 443 -12.80 42.11 -18.23
N GLU A 444 -11.58 42.64 -18.21
CA GLU A 444 -10.66 42.55 -19.38
C GLU A 444 -10.06 41.14 -19.54
N LYS A 445 -9.74 40.45 -18.43
CA LYS A 445 -9.30 39.05 -18.46
C LYS A 445 -10.35 38.11 -19.08
N LYS A 446 -11.64 38.43 -18.95
CA LYS A 446 -12.74 37.64 -19.55
C LYS A 446 -12.85 37.85 -21.06
N LYS A 447 -12.57 39.06 -21.56
CA LYS A 447 -12.60 39.38 -23.00
C LYS A 447 -11.43 38.74 -23.74
N LYS A 448 -10.21 38.85 -23.21
CA LYS A 448 -9.01 38.18 -23.76
C LYS A 448 -9.12 36.65 -23.80
N LYS A 449 -9.80 36.03 -22.81
CA LYS A 449 -10.02 34.57 -22.78
C LYS A 449 -11.06 34.12 -23.82
N LYS A 450 -11.97 34.99 -24.24
CA LYS A 450 -13.00 34.70 -25.25
C LYS A 450 -12.43 34.82 -26.66
N GLU A 451 -11.57 35.80 -26.91
CA GLU A 451 -10.85 35.95 -28.20
C GLU A 451 -9.84 34.83 -28.43
N LYS A 452 -9.11 34.38 -27.38
CA LYS A 452 -8.18 33.25 -27.51
C LYS A 452 -8.88 31.93 -27.89
N LYS A 453 -10.07 31.67 -27.31
CA LYS A 453 -10.88 30.50 -27.66
C LYS A 453 -11.47 30.55 -29.07
N ALA A 454 -11.76 31.74 -29.60
CA ALA A 454 -12.25 31.90 -30.97
C ALA A 454 -11.13 31.65 -32.00
N LYS A 455 -9.88 32.00 -31.67
CA LYS A 455 -8.71 31.75 -32.52
C LYS A 455 -8.33 30.27 -32.58
N GLU A 456 -8.34 29.56 -31.45
CA GLU A 456 -8.04 28.12 -31.39
C GLU A 456 -9.12 27.25 -32.09
N ALA A 457 -10.36 27.74 -32.20
CA ALA A 457 -11.43 27.05 -32.93
C ALA A 457 -11.36 27.24 -34.45
N ALA A 458 -10.68 28.28 -34.95
CA ALA A 458 -10.51 28.52 -36.38
C ALA A 458 -9.32 27.74 -36.99
N GLU A 459 -8.35 27.31 -36.17
CA GLU A 459 -7.16 26.57 -36.61
C GLU A 459 -7.34 25.03 -36.63
N SER A 460 -8.49 24.51 -36.18
CA SER A 460 -8.76 23.05 -36.10
C SER A 460 -9.72 22.50 -37.18
N GLY A 461 -10.01 23.29 -38.21
CA GLY A 461 -11.05 23.00 -39.21
C GLY A 461 -10.58 22.62 -40.62
N GLY A 462 -9.35 22.11 -40.83
CA GLY A 462 -8.87 21.80 -42.17
C GLY A 462 -7.87 20.64 -42.24
N GLU A 463 -8.38 19.42 -42.39
CA GLU A 463 -7.66 18.30 -43.04
C GLU A 463 -8.70 17.25 -43.45
N GLN A 464 -9.20 17.35 -44.70
CA GLN A 464 -9.89 16.27 -45.40
C GLN A 464 -8.83 15.50 -46.20
N ILE A 465 -8.76 14.20 -45.96
CA ILE A 465 -7.89 13.25 -46.65
C ILE A 465 -8.58 12.85 -47.97
N GLU A 466 -7.94 13.15 -49.09
CA GLU A 466 -8.30 12.65 -50.43
C GLU A 466 -7.79 11.22 -50.62
N VAL A 467 -8.65 10.41 -51.24
CA VAL A 467 -8.44 9.01 -51.61
C VAL A 467 -7.92 8.96 -53.03
N VAL A 468 -6.72 8.40 -53.24
CA VAL A 468 -6.36 7.51 -54.38
C VAL A 468 -5.30 6.54 -53.91
#